data_AF-A0A1N6Q9D3-F1
#
_entry.id   AF-A0A1N6Q9D3-F1
#
_cell.length_a   1.000
_cell.length_b   1.000
_cell.length_c   1.000
_cell.angle_alpha   90.00
_cell.angle_beta   90.00
_cell.angle_gamma   90.00
#
_symmetry.space_group_name_H-M   'P 1'
#
loop_
_entity.id
_entity.type
_entity.pdbx_description
1 polymer ?
#
loop_
_entity_poly.entity_id
_entity_poly.type
_entity_poly.pdbx_seq_one_letter_code
_entity_poly.pdbx_strand_id
1 'polypeptide(L)'
;MSDGKFWIDEDKKELVLSDGTGESRFIIEDDLVIDGVKYLIIVDARAGENADATVVKILNEGEEEIIIPVEEKEEFEKVQAAYIEDME
;
A
#
# COMPACT_ATOMS: atom_id res chain seq x y z
N MET A 1 -1.56 -17.63 12.65
CA MET A 1 -1.50 -16.95 11.35
C MET A 1 -2.78 -16.17 11.30
N SER A 2 -2.71 -14.83 11.41
CA SER A 2 -3.91 -14.03 11.18
C SER A 2 -4.02 -13.91 9.67
N ASP A 3 -5.00 -14.59 9.08
CA ASP A 3 -5.35 -14.44 7.67
C ASP A 3 -5.99 -13.05 7.50
N GLY A 4 -5.16 -12.01 7.58
CA GLY A 4 -5.56 -10.63 7.32
C GLY A 4 -6.03 -10.54 5.89
N LYS A 5 -7.31 -10.25 5.68
CA LYS A 5 -7.87 -10.05 4.35
C LYS A 5 -7.67 -8.61 3.96
N PHE A 6 -7.18 -8.38 2.75
CA PHE A 6 -7.22 -7.04 2.16
C PHE A 6 -8.00 -7.07 0.86
N TRP A 7 -8.54 -5.90 0.51
CA TRP A 7 -9.12 -5.65 -0.79
C TRP A 7 -9.00 -4.17 -1.11
N ILE A 8 -8.98 -3.87 -2.40
CA ILE A 8 -9.00 -2.50 -2.92
C ILE A 8 -10.46 -2.16 -3.22
N ASP A 9 -10.98 -1.13 -2.57
CA ASP A 9 -12.27 -0.53 -2.89
C ASP A 9 -12.05 0.47 -4.05
N GLU A 10 -12.29 0.02 -5.27
CA GLU A 10 -12.09 0.85 -6.48
C GLU A 10 -13.05 2.05 -6.55
N ASP A 11 -14.21 1.97 -5.90
CA ASP A 11 -15.21 3.06 -5.87
C ASP A 11 -14.67 4.27 -5.10
N LYS A 12 -13.94 3.99 -4.02
CA LYS A 12 -13.34 5.01 -3.16
C LYS A 12 -11.84 5.19 -3.33
N LYS A 13 -11.21 4.32 -4.13
CA LYS A 13 -9.75 4.16 -4.19
C LYS A 13 -9.14 3.98 -2.80
N GLU A 14 -9.74 3.13 -1.98
CA GLU A 14 -9.27 2.85 -0.62
C GLU A 14 -8.74 1.42 -0.51
N LEU A 15 -7.59 1.24 0.12
CA LEU A 15 -7.12 -0.05 0.59
C LEU A 15 -7.77 -0.34 1.94
N VAL A 16 -8.52 -1.44 2.01
CA VAL A 16 -9.12 -1.92 3.25
C VAL A 16 -8.35 -3.14 3.74
N LEU A 17 -7.80 -3.04 4.95
CA LEU A 17 -7.13 -4.12 5.66
C LEU A 17 -8.04 -4.61 6.79
N SER A 18 -8.37 -5.90 6.81
CA SER A 18 -9.20 -6.54 7.82
C SER A 18 -8.43 -7.68 8.51
N ASP A 19 -7.97 -7.43 9.73
CA ASP A 19 -7.22 -8.42 10.54
C ASP A 19 -8.11 -9.18 11.55
N GLY A 20 -9.43 -9.19 11.33
CA GLY A 20 -10.42 -9.86 12.19
C GLY A 20 -10.67 -9.19 13.55
N THR A 21 -9.72 -8.38 14.04
CA THR A 21 -9.84 -7.54 15.24
C THR A 21 -10.29 -6.11 14.92
N GLY A 22 -10.12 -5.68 13.68
CA GLY A 22 -10.54 -4.37 13.20
C GLY A 22 -10.32 -4.22 11.70
N GLU A 23 -10.97 -3.21 11.13
CA GLU A 23 -10.80 -2.78 9.74
C GLU A 23 -10.05 -1.45 9.72
N SER A 24 -8.90 -1.42 9.06
CA SER A 24 -8.15 -0.22 8.75
C SER A 24 -8.40 0.17 7.31
N ARG A 25 -8.64 1.46 7.06
CA ARG A 25 -8.90 1.99 5.72
C ARG A 25 -7.88 3.06 5.41
N PHE A 26 -7.25 2.93 4.27
CA PHE A 26 -6.24 3.86 3.78
C PHE A 26 -6.63 4.30 2.38
N ILE A 27 -6.45 5.59 2.08
CA ILE A 27 -6.68 6.12 0.73
C ILE A 27 -5.45 5.79 -0.10
N ILE A 28 -5.64 5.27 -1.30
CA ILE A 28 -4.56 5.03 -2.26
C ILE A 28 -4.34 6.35 -3.00
N GLU A 29 -3.21 7.00 -2.70
CA GLU A 29 -2.77 8.19 -3.44
C GLU A 29 -2.29 7.78 -4.83
N ASP A 30 -1.43 6.76 -4.89
CA ASP A 30 -0.79 6.34 -6.13
C ASP A 30 -0.36 4.86 -6.10
N ASP A 31 -0.13 4.27 -7.28
CA ASP A 31 0.33 2.89 -7.44
C ASP A 31 1.49 2.77 -8.43
N LEU A 32 2.59 2.18 -7.96
CA LEU A 32 3.84 2.02 -8.70
C LEU A 32 4.12 0.55 -8.96
N VAL A 33 4.69 0.24 -10.12
CA VAL A 33 5.13 -1.13 -10.43
C VAL A 33 6.63 -1.11 -10.69
N ILE A 34 7.40 -1.72 -9.77
CA ILE A 34 8.86 -1.73 -9.80
C ILE A 34 9.31 -3.18 -9.85
N ASP A 35 10.10 -3.55 -10.87
CA ASP A 35 10.57 -4.94 -11.08
C ASP A 35 9.45 -5.99 -11.09
N GLY A 36 8.24 -5.60 -11.51
CA GLY A 36 7.06 -6.48 -11.54
C GLY A 36 6.38 -6.67 -10.17
N VAL A 37 6.84 -5.99 -9.14
CA VAL A 37 6.19 -5.92 -7.82
C VAL A 37 5.34 -4.65 -7.78
N LYS A 38 4.08 -4.79 -7.33
CA LYS A 38 3.16 -3.66 -7.19
C LYS A 38 3.33 -3.02 -5.82
N TYR A 39 3.62 -1.73 -5.80
CA TYR A 39 3.72 -0.89 -4.61
C TYR A 39 2.54 0.09 -4.61
N LEU A 40 1.93 0.29 -3.45
CA LEU A 40 0.85 1.25 -3.24
C LEU A 40 1.32 2.29 -2.25
N ILE A 41 1.12 3.56 -2.59
CA ILE A 41 1.29 4.69 -1.69
C ILE A 41 -0.07 4.96 -1.07
N ILE A 42 -0.18 4.69 0.23
CA ILE A 42 -1.42 4.79 0.97
C ILE A 42 -1.31 5.85 2.07
N VAL A 43 -2.37 6.62 2.29
CA VAL A 43 -2.45 7.61 3.38
C VAL A 43 -3.60 7.24 4.31
N ASP A 44 -3.44 7.49 5.60
CA ASP A 44 -4.50 7.21 6.56
C ASP A 44 -5.71 8.14 6.30
N ALA A 45 -6.85 7.53 5.93
CA ALA A 45 -8.07 8.26 5.59
C ALA A 45 -8.61 9.11 6.76
N ARG A 46 -8.24 8.76 8.00
CA ARG A 46 -8.68 9.44 9.23
C ARG A 46 -7.70 10.53 9.68
N ALA A 47 -6.45 10.52 9.20
CA ALA A 47 -5.43 11.47 9.62
C ALA A 47 -5.54 12.86 8.93
N GLY A 48 -6.35 13.00 7.88
CA GLY A 48 -6.60 14.29 7.21
C GLY A 48 -5.38 14.84 6.46
N GLU A 49 -5.33 16.16 6.21
CA GLU A 49 -4.30 16.83 5.38
C GLU A 49 -2.84 16.69 5.86
N ASN A 50 -2.59 16.09 7.04
CA ASN A 50 -1.24 15.81 7.56
C ASN A 50 -0.98 14.31 7.73
N ALA A 51 -1.68 13.46 6.97
CA ALA A 51 -1.45 12.03 6.99
C ALA A 51 -0.06 11.70 6.43
N ASP A 52 0.76 10.98 7.20
CA ASP A 52 1.99 10.38 6.68
C ASP A 52 1.63 9.30 5.66
N ALA A 53 2.19 9.42 4.45
CA ALA A 53 2.08 8.40 3.43
C ALA A 53 2.90 7.17 3.83
N THR A 54 2.26 6.01 3.76
CA THR A 54 2.85 4.70 3.98
C THR A 54 2.97 3.99 2.64
N VAL A 55 4.09 3.31 2.42
CA VAL A 55 4.29 2.49 1.22
C VAL A 55 4.08 1.03 1.60
N VAL A 56 3.24 0.33 0.84
CA VAL A 56 3.00 -1.10 0.98
C VAL A 56 3.26 -1.80 -0.34
N LYS A 57 3.77 -3.02 -0.32
CA LYS A 57 3.95 -3.86 -1.50
C LYS A 57 2.97 -5.01 -1.50
N ILE A 58 2.42 -5.32 -2.67
CA ILE A 58 1.58 -6.48 -2.91
C ILE A 58 2.45 -7.54 -3.59
N LEU A 59 2.59 -8.69 -2.94
CA LEU A 59 3.25 -9.86 -3.48
C LEU A 59 2.19 -10.91 -3.80
N ASN A 60 2.29 -11.49 -5.00
CA ASN A 60 1.44 -12.59 -5.43
C ASN A 60 2.19 -13.90 -5.17
N GLU A 61 1.88 -14.57 -4.05
CA GLU A 61 2.39 -15.92 -3.75
C GLU A 61 1.38 -16.98 -4.21
N GLY A 62 1.35 -17.23 -5.52
CA GLY A 62 0.52 -18.28 -6.11
C GLY A 62 -0.96 -17.88 -6.23
N GLU A 63 -1.82 -18.49 -5.42
CA GLU A 63 -3.27 -18.19 -5.36
C GLU A 63 -3.61 -17.12 -4.30
N GLU A 64 -2.62 -16.70 -3.51
CA GLU A 64 -2.79 -15.74 -2.42
C GLU A 64 -2.02 -14.47 -2.72
N GLU A 65 -2.70 -13.33 -2.60
CA GLU A 65 -2.06 -12.02 -2.59
C GLU A 65 -1.75 -11.68 -1.14
N ILE A 66 -0.52 -11.25 -0.85
CA ILE A 66 -0.10 -10.78 0.47
C ILE A 66 0.35 -9.33 0.37
N ILE A 67 -0.01 -8.54 1.38
CA ILE A 67 0.37 -7.14 1.47
C ILE A 67 1.35 -6.94 2.61
N ILE A 68 2.47 -6.28 2.32
CA ILE A 68 3.57 -6.11 3.26
C ILE A 68 3.94 -4.62 3.31
N PRO A 69 3.96 -3.97 4.48
CA PRO A 69 4.47 -2.62 4.61
C PRO A 69 5.97 -2.58 4.30
N VAL A 70 6.39 -1.58 3.52
CA VAL A 70 7.80 -1.36 3.20
C VAL A 70 8.45 -0.64 4.38
N GLU A 71 9.03 -1.42 5.29
CA GLU A 71 9.77 -0.90 6.45
C GLU A 71 11.27 -0.72 6.16
N GLU A 72 11.79 -1.40 5.13
CA GLU A 72 13.19 -1.30 4.74
C GLU A 72 13.49 0.01 4.04
N LYS A 73 14.41 0.80 4.61
CA LYS A 73 14.75 2.13 4.09
C LYS A 73 15.23 2.09 2.64
N GLU A 74 16.09 1.15 2.27
CA GLU A 74 16.61 1.05 0.90
C GLU A 74 15.49 0.77 -0.12
N GLU A 75 14.53 -0.09 0.25
CA GLU A 75 13.36 -0.38 -0.60
C GLU A 75 12.43 0.84 -0.67
N PHE A 76 12.20 1.52 0.45
CA PHE A 76 11.41 2.74 0.49
C PHE A 76 12.01 3.85 -0.38
N GLU A 77 13.33 4.09 -0.27
CA GLU A 77 14.04 5.08 -1.09
C GLU A 77 13.93 4.78 -2.58
N LYS A 78 13.93 3.50 -2.96
CA LYS A 78 13.72 3.07 -4.36
C LYS A 78 12.32 3.41 -4.85
N VAL A 79 11.28 3.12 -4.05
CA VAL A 79 9.89 3.45 -4.40
C VAL A 79 9.71 4.96 -4.46
N GLN A 80 10.27 5.69 -3.50
CA GLN A 80 10.23 7.14 -3.47
C GLN A 80 10.90 7.76 -4.69
N ALA A 81 12.07 7.25 -5.10
CA ALA A 81 12.75 7.71 -6.32
C ALA A 81 11.88 7.48 -7.56
N ALA A 82 11.32 6.27 -7.72
CA ALA A 82 10.43 5.95 -8.83
C ALA A 82 9.17 6.83 -8.84
N TYR A 83 8.60 7.13 -7.67
CA TYR A 83 7.46 8.03 -7.54
C TYR A 83 7.79 9.46 -7.99
N ILE A 84 8.93 9.99 -7.57
CA ILE A 84 9.38 11.33 -7.98
C ILE A 84 9.64 11.37 -9.48
N GLU A 85 10.26 10.32 -10.04
CA GLU A 85 10.51 10.21 -11.48
C GLU A 85 9.21 10.12 -12.30
N ASP A 86 8.15 9.49 -11.80
CA ASP A 86 6.85 9.42 -12.49
C ASP A 86 6.12 10.78 -12.53
N MET A 87 6.42 11.67 -11.56
CA MET A 87 5.86 13.02 -11.49
C MET A 87 6.58 14.07 -12.36
N GLU A 88 7.75 13.76 -12.94
CA GLU A 88 8.52 14.66 -13.84
C GLU A 88 8.16 14.52 -15.33
#